data_AF-A0A8T0D9J5-F1
#
_entry.id   AF-A0A8T0D9J5-F1
#
_cell.length_a   1.000
_cell.length_b   1.000
_cell.length_c   1.000
_cell.angle_alpha   90.00
_cell.angle_beta   90.00
_cell.angle_gamma   90.00
#
_symmetry.space_group_name_H-M   'P 1'
#
loop_
_entity.id
_entity.type
_entity.pdbx_description
1 polymer ?
#
loop_
_entity_poly.entity_id
_entity_poly.type
_entity_poly.pdbx_seq_one_letter_code
_entity_poly.pdbx_strand_id
1 'polypeptide(L)'
;ANLSKIAVSNLLGGIGYFYGNSLIKSTYTGPEPVPGWSAALFTATPSRPMFPRGFLWDEGFHGLILARWDPQLAMESVGYWLDLMNGEGWIPREQILGDEARSRVPSQFVVQHNTVANPPALVLVIEVSACCLVIIGCVCLSALFVAVGSELFTIAN
;
A
#
# COMPACT_ATOMS: atom_id res chain seq x y z
N ALA A 1 10.49 -19.96 -17.55
CA ALA A 1 11.47 -19.16 -16.78
C ALA A 1 11.07 -17.68 -16.61
N ASN A 2 10.44 -17.02 -17.59
CA ASN A 2 10.21 -15.55 -17.51
C ASN A 2 8.88 -15.10 -16.88
N LEU A 3 7.94 -15.99 -16.58
CA LEU A 3 6.61 -15.60 -16.09
C LEU A 3 6.69 -14.80 -14.79
N SER A 4 7.44 -15.27 -13.79
CA SER A 4 7.57 -14.58 -12.49
C SER A 4 8.21 -13.20 -12.64
N LYS A 5 9.25 -13.08 -13.48
CA LYS A 5 9.89 -11.80 -13.78
C LYS A 5 8.89 -10.82 -14.41
N ILE A 6 8.13 -11.27 -15.40
CA ILE A 6 7.11 -10.45 -16.07
C ILE A 6 6.02 -10.03 -15.07
N ALA A 7 5.53 -10.95 -14.24
CA ALA A 7 4.49 -10.66 -13.26
C ALA A 7 4.94 -9.59 -12.25
N VAL A 8 6.10 -9.78 -11.62
CA VAL A 8 6.64 -8.84 -10.64
C VAL A 8 6.99 -7.50 -11.29
N SER A 9 7.62 -7.50 -12.47
CA SER A 9 7.94 -6.24 -13.17
C SER A 9 6.70 -5.44 -13.56
N ASN A 10 5.60 -6.10 -13.95
CA ASN A 10 4.35 -5.39 -14.25
C ASN A 10 3.66 -4.86 -12.99
N LEU A 11 3.71 -5.60 -11.88
CA LEU A 11 3.21 -5.12 -10.59
C LEU A 11 3.97 -3.85 -10.16
N LEU A 12 5.31 -3.90 -10.17
CA LEU A 12 6.16 -2.75 -9.84
C LEU A 12 5.91 -1.56 -10.78
N GLY A 13 5.77 -1.82 -12.09
CA GLY A 13 5.44 -0.79 -13.08
C GLY A 13 4.01 -0.26 -12.99
N GLY A 14 3.17 -0.85 -12.13
CA GLY A 14 1.82 -0.40 -11.82
C GLY A 14 1.74 0.46 -10.55
N ILE A 15 2.84 0.63 -9.82
CA ILE A 15 2.91 1.54 -8.67
C ILE A 15 2.86 2.98 -9.15
N GLY A 16 2.03 3.79 -8.49
CA GLY A 16 1.86 5.19 -8.80
C GLY A 16 1.75 6.06 -7.55
N TYR A 17 1.96 7.36 -7.74
CA TYR A 17 1.69 8.39 -6.74
C TYR A 17 0.50 9.22 -7.20
N PHE A 18 -0.53 9.29 -6.37
CA PHE A 18 -1.78 9.99 -6.64
C PHE A 18 -1.98 11.09 -5.60
N TYR A 19 -2.50 12.23 -6.01
CA TYR A 19 -2.77 13.35 -5.11
C TYR A 19 -4.10 14.03 -5.45
N GLY A 20 -4.87 14.36 -4.43
CA GLY A 20 -6.13 15.08 -4.59
C GLY A 20 -7.11 14.74 -3.48
N ASN A 21 -8.40 14.89 -3.76
CA ASN A 21 -9.47 14.58 -2.81
C ASN A 21 -10.46 13.56 -3.39
N SER A 22 -10.97 12.69 -2.52
CA SER A 22 -12.10 11.81 -2.80
C SER A 22 -13.41 12.56 -2.64
N LEU A 23 -14.47 12.14 -3.34
CA LEU A 23 -15.84 12.60 -3.05
C LEU A 23 -16.48 11.64 -2.05
N ILE A 24 -16.93 12.17 -0.92
CA ILE A 24 -17.41 11.37 0.22
C ILE A 24 -18.85 11.75 0.54
N LYS A 25 -19.66 10.74 0.86
CA LYS A 25 -20.99 10.90 1.43
C LYS A 25 -21.07 10.12 2.74
N SER A 26 -21.39 10.83 3.82
CA SER A 26 -21.57 10.25 5.16
C SER A 26 -22.90 10.65 5.78
N THR A 27 -23.20 10.03 6.93
CA THR A 27 -24.32 10.41 7.79
C THR A 27 -24.17 11.82 8.39
N TYR A 28 -22.96 12.38 8.40
CA TYR A 28 -22.64 13.70 8.94
C TYR A 28 -22.64 14.80 7.87
N THR A 29 -22.63 14.44 6.59
CA THR A 29 -22.70 15.37 5.48
C THR A 29 -24.15 15.67 5.07
N GLY A 30 -24.35 16.78 4.36
CA GLY A 30 -25.65 17.11 3.77
C GLY A 30 -26.09 16.12 2.67
N PRO A 31 -27.18 16.42 1.94
CA PRO A 31 -27.69 15.54 0.89
C PRO A 31 -26.68 15.29 -0.24
N GLU A 32 -25.81 16.27 -0.51
CA GLU A 32 -24.81 16.23 -1.57
C GLU A 32 -23.47 15.66 -1.09
N PRO A 33 -22.75 14.89 -1.94
CA PRO A 33 -21.38 14.49 -1.67
C PRO A 33 -20.47 15.69 -1.50
N VAL A 34 -19.53 15.61 -0.55
CA VAL A 34 -18.55 16.67 -0.31
C VAL A 34 -17.14 16.20 -0.66
N PRO A 35 -16.25 17.10 -1.11
CA PRO A 35 -14.84 16.77 -1.19
C PRO A 35 -14.30 16.40 0.20
N GLY A 36 -13.57 15.30 0.27
CA GLY A 36 -12.76 14.95 1.42
C GLY A 36 -11.54 15.86 1.57
N TRP A 37 -10.65 15.50 2.49
CA TRP A 37 -9.37 16.18 2.62
C TRP A 37 -8.45 15.86 1.43
N SER A 38 -7.54 16.78 1.13
CA SER A 38 -6.48 16.51 0.17
C SER A 38 -5.48 15.55 0.78
N ALA A 39 -5.19 14.46 0.08
CA ALA A 39 -4.27 13.44 0.52
C ALA A 39 -3.45 12.90 -0.65
N ALA A 40 -2.31 12.31 -0.31
CA ALA A 40 -1.48 11.57 -1.23
C ALA A 40 -1.72 10.07 -1.06
N LEU A 41 -1.49 9.30 -2.12
CA LEU A 41 -1.48 7.85 -2.06
C LEU A 41 -0.37 7.31 -2.95
N PHE A 42 0.55 6.57 -2.35
CA PHE A 42 1.52 5.74 -3.04
C PHE A 42 1.06 4.29 -2.98
N THR A 43 0.73 3.68 -4.12
CA THR A 43 0.08 2.36 -4.15
C THR A 43 0.27 1.65 -5.48
N ALA A 44 0.20 0.32 -5.49
CA ALA A 44 0.04 -0.44 -6.72
C ALA A 44 -1.40 -0.32 -7.28
N THR A 45 -1.54 -0.46 -8.60
CA THR A 45 -2.83 -0.44 -9.30
C THR A 45 -3.18 -1.83 -9.84
N PRO A 46 -4.44 -2.29 -9.73
CA PRO A 46 -4.83 -3.63 -10.23
C PRO A 46 -4.63 -3.78 -11.74
N SER A 47 -4.80 -2.69 -12.49
CA SER A 47 -4.64 -2.66 -13.94
C SER A 47 -4.38 -1.23 -14.41
N ARG A 48 -3.22 -0.97 -15.01
CA ARG A 48 -2.88 0.34 -15.61
C ARG A 48 -3.93 0.85 -16.62
N PRO A 49 -4.48 0.03 -17.55
CA PRO A 49 -5.48 0.54 -18.49
C PRO A 49 -6.88 0.73 -17.88
N MET A 50 -7.33 -0.23 -17.05
CA MET A 50 -8.72 -0.31 -16.59
C MET A 50 -8.95 0.30 -15.21
N PHE A 51 -7.97 0.16 -14.32
CA PHE A 51 -8.04 0.52 -12.91
C PHE A 51 -6.77 1.26 -12.45
N PRO A 52 -6.41 2.42 -13.04
CA PRO A 52 -5.20 3.17 -12.70
C PRO A 52 -5.36 3.96 -11.40
N ARG A 53 -5.73 3.30 -10.30
CA ARG A 53 -5.97 3.90 -8.99
C ARG A 53 -5.90 2.85 -7.87
N GLY A 54 -5.83 3.32 -6.63
CA GLY A 54 -5.77 2.45 -5.46
C GLY A 54 -7.11 1.78 -5.15
N PHE A 55 -7.05 0.48 -4.82
CA PHE A 55 -8.16 -0.28 -4.26
C PHE A 55 -7.72 -0.95 -2.96
N LEU A 56 -8.48 -0.71 -1.89
CA LEU A 56 -8.04 -0.99 -0.53
C LEU A 56 -7.77 -2.48 -0.27
N TRP A 57 -8.61 -3.37 -0.79
CA TRP A 57 -8.41 -4.81 -0.59
C TRP A 57 -7.39 -5.40 -1.56
N ASP A 58 -7.34 -4.93 -2.82
CA ASP A 58 -6.34 -5.37 -3.80
C ASP A 58 -4.92 -5.07 -3.31
N GLU A 59 -4.70 -3.91 -2.66
CA GLU A 59 -3.38 -3.55 -2.15
C GLU A 59 -2.87 -4.55 -1.10
N GLY A 60 -3.76 -5.15 -0.32
CA GLY A 60 -3.36 -6.23 0.58
C GLY A 60 -2.67 -7.38 -0.15
N PHE A 61 -3.17 -7.77 -1.32
CA PHE A 61 -2.57 -8.84 -2.13
C PHE A 61 -1.34 -8.38 -2.91
N HIS A 62 -1.33 -7.13 -3.42
CA HIS A 62 -0.12 -6.54 -4.01
C HIS A 62 1.01 -6.52 -2.99
N GLY A 63 0.73 -6.04 -1.78
CA GLY A 63 1.66 -5.92 -0.67
C GLY A 63 2.27 -7.25 -0.25
N LEU A 64 1.57 -8.39 -0.37
CA LEU A 64 2.17 -9.70 -0.11
C LEU A 64 3.32 -10.04 -1.06
N ILE A 65 3.23 -9.62 -2.33
CA ILE A 65 4.30 -9.81 -3.32
C ILE A 65 5.38 -8.75 -3.11
N LEU A 66 4.99 -7.48 -2.94
CA LEU A 66 5.92 -6.38 -2.70
C LEU A 66 6.76 -6.63 -1.46
N ALA A 67 6.19 -7.10 -0.36
CA ALA A 67 6.92 -7.36 0.88
C ALA A 67 7.98 -8.46 0.74
N ARG A 68 7.85 -9.37 -0.25
CA ARG A 68 8.87 -10.36 -0.57
C ARG A 68 9.99 -9.81 -1.45
N TRP A 69 9.70 -8.78 -2.24
CA TRP A 69 10.65 -8.09 -3.11
C TRP A 69 11.42 -7.00 -2.35
N ASP A 70 10.67 -6.12 -1.69
CA ASP A 70 11.13 -4.97 -0.90
C ASP A 70 10.11 -4.68 0.24
N PRO A 71 10.40 -5.12 1.48
CA PRO A 71 9.54 -4.86 2.63
C PRO A 71 9.35 -3.38 2.97
N GLN A 72 10.34 -2.53 2.66
CA GLN A 72 10.27 -1.10 2.96
C GLN A 72 9.29 -0.43 2.02
N LEU A 73 9.36 -0.75 0.72
CA LEU A 73 8.40 -0.30 -0.29
C LEU A 73 6.96 -0.73 0.05
N ALA A 74 6.77 -1.97 0.49
CA ALA A 74 5.45 -2.47 0.89
C ALA A 74 4.90 -1.71 2.10
N MET A 75 5.71 -1.49 3.13
CA MET A 75 5.30 -0.74 4.33
C MET A 75 5.11 0.75 4.07
N GLU A 76 5.83 1.33 3.11
CA GLU A 76 5.60 2.70 2.64
C GLU A 76 4.19 2.82 2.04
N SER A 77 3.80 1.91 1.12
CA SER A 77 2.43 1.87 0.57
C SER A 77 1.38 1.74 1.69
N VAL A 78 1.57 0.82 2.63
CA VAL A 78 0.67 0.65 3.80
C VAL A 78 0.54 1.96 4.59
N GLY A 79 1.64 2.68 4.82
CA GLY A 79 1.62 3.98 5.49
C GLY A 79 0.72 4.99 4.78
N TYR A 80 0.90 5.17 3.46
CA TYR A 80 0.05 6.06 2.66
C TYR A 80 -1.43 5.64 2.69
N TRP A 81 -1.75 4.35 2.74
CA TRP A 81 -3.13 3.89 2.90
C TRP A 81 -3.72 4.22 4.28
N LEU A 82 -2.93 4.11 5.34
CA LEU A 82 -3.38 4.44 6.70
C LEU A 82 -3.56 5.95 6.90
N ASP A 83 -2.80 6.79 6.20
CA ASP A 83 -2.99 8.25 6.19
C ASP A 83 -4.32 8.71 5.56
N LEU A 84 -4.99 7.81 4.81
CA LEU A 84 -6.32 8.02 4.25
C LEU A 84 -7.46 7.62 5.21
N MET A 85 -7.14 7.23 6.43
CA MET A 85 -8.12 6.88 7.45
C MET A 85 -8.73 8.15 8.04
N ASN A 86 -10.07 8.22 8.08
CA ASN A 86 -10.76 9.30 8.77
C ASN A 86 -10.76 9.11 10.30
N GLY A 87 -11.29 10.08 11.03
CA GLY A 87 -11.40 10.00 12.50
C GLY A 87 -12.29 8.87 13.05
N GLU A 88 -13.04 8.16 12.19
CA GLU A 88 -13.87 7.00 12.55
C GLU A 88 -13.17 5.67 12.27
N GLY A 89 -11.95 5.69 11.73
CA GLY A 89 -11.24 4.48 11.29
C GLY A 89 -11.61 4.00 9.90
N TRP A 90 -12.39 4.77 9.14
CA TRP A 90 -12.82 4.40 7.78
C TRP A 90 -11.82 4.86 6.73
N ILE A 91 -11.52 3.97 5.78
CA ILE A 91 -10.72 4.25 4.59
C ILE A 91 -11.62 4.00 3.36
N PRO A 92 -11.72 4.94 2.41
CA PRO A 92 -12.45 4.69 1.17
C PRO A 92 -11.90 3.47 0.42
N ARG A 93 -12.79 2.57 -0.02
CA ARG A 93 -12.40 1.32 -0.70
C ARG A 93 -11.68 1.55 -2.03
N GLU A 94 -11.96 2.65 -2.69
CA GLU A 94 -11.46 3.01 -4.01
C GLU A 94 -11.01 4.47 -3.99
N GLN A 95 -9.74 4.72 -4.34
CA GLN A 95 -9.09 6.01 -4.15
C GLN A 95 -9.08 6.79 -5.45
N ILE A 96 -10.08 7.65 -5.62
CA ILE A 96 -10.29 8.46 -6.82
C ILE A 96 -9.88 9.89 -6.50
N LEU A 97 -8.57 10.11 -6.47
CA LEU A 97 -7.95 11.35 -6.02
C LEU A 97 -7.75 12.33 -7.19
N GLY A 98 -8.48 13.44 -7.14
CA GLY A 98 -8.35 14.52 -8.13
C GLY A 98 -9.02 14.22 -9.48
N ASP A 99 -8.95 15.19 -10.38
CA ASP A 99 -9.75 15.18 -11.61
C ASP A 99 -9.24 14.18 -12.65
N GLU A 100 -7.93 13.91 -12.67
CA GLU A 100 -7.33 12.89 -13.54
C GLU A 100 -7.94 11.51 -13.25
N ALA A 101 -7.98 11.09 -11.98
CA ALA A 101 -8.56 9.82 -11.58
C ALA A 101 -10.06 9.77 -11.89
N ARG A 102 -10.80 10.86 -11.63
CA ARG A 102 -12.25 10.95 -11.90
C ARG A 102 -12.58 10.83 -13.38
N SER A 103 -11.73 11.35 -14.27
CA SER A 103 -11.95 11.27 -15.72
C SER A 103 -12.02 9.82 -16.25
N ARG A 104 -11.49 8.86 -15.48
CA ARG A 104 -11.44 7.43 -15.82
C ARG A 104 -12.50 6.60 -15.11
N VAL A 105 -13.37 7.22 -14.32
CA VAL A 105 -14.39 6.52 -13.51
C VAL A 105 -15.79 7.04 -13.87
N PRO A 106 -16.75 6.16 -14.19
CA PRO A 106 -18.14 6.55 -14.35
C PRO A 106 -18.68 7.27 -13.11
N SER A 107 -19.45 8.34 -13.29
CA SER A 107 -19.86 9.24 -12.21
C SER A 107 -20.56 8.54 -11.04
N GLN A 108 -21.33 7.47 -11.30
CA GLN A 108 -22.01 6.69 -10.27
C GLN A 108 -21.07 5.95 -9.30
N PHE A 109 -19.79 5.75 -9.65
CA PHE A 109 -18.80 5.05 -8.81
C PHE A 109 -17.81 5.99 -8.13
N VAL A 110 -17.88 7.30 -8.42
CA VAL A 110 -16.92 8.27 -7.86
C VAL A 110 -17.16 8.48 -6.37
N VAL A 111 -18.42 8.56 -5.94
CA VAL A 111 -18.79 8.86 -4.55
C VAL A 111 -18.51 7.66 -3.66
N GLN A 112 -17.74 7.88 -2.60
CA GLN A 112 -17.44 6.89 -1.57
C GLN A 112 -18.36 7.09 -0.37
N HIS A 113 -18.87 5.98 0.18
CA HIS A 113 -19.80 6.00 1.30
C HIS A 113 -19.14 5.46 2.56
N ASN A 114 -19.16 6.23 3.66
CA ASN A 114 -18.51 5.81 4.91
C ASN A 114 -19.22 4.65 5.64
N THR A 115 -20.44 4.31 5.22
CA THR A 115 -21.18 3.14 5.70
C THR A 115 -20.77 1.84 5.01
N VAL A 116 -19.91 1.91 3.98
CA VAL A 116 -19.44 0.75 3.21
C VAL A 116 -17.99 0.44 3.58
N ALA A 117 -17.78 -0.75 4.13
CA ALA A 117 -16.46 -1.28 4.45
C ALA A 117 -15.86 -2.06 3.26
N ASN A 118 -14.62 -2.52 3.43
CA ASN A 118 -13.93 -3.41 2.52
C ASN A 118 -13.13 -4.45 3.33
N PRO A 119 -12.84 -5.66 2.81
CA PRO A 119 -12.01 -6.63 3.52
C PRO A 119 -10.67 -6.03 3.96
N PRO A 120 -10.22 -6.23 5.22
CA PRO A 120 -9.03 -5.58 5.78
C PRO A 120 -7.73 -6.27 5.33
N ALA A 121 -7.53 -6.42 4.02
CA ALA A 121 -6.43 -7.18 3.44
C ALA A 121 -5.04 -6.57 3.71
N LEU A 122 -4.96 -5.26 4.01
CA LEU A 122 -3.70 -4.61 4.43
C LEU A 122 -3.09 -5.24 5.68
N VAL A 123 -3.91 -5.85 6.56
CA VAL A 123 -3.42 -6.56 7.75
C VAL A 123 -2.49 -7.71 7.36
N LEU A 124 -2.76 -8.39 6.24
CA LEU A 124 -1.90 -9.48 5.74
C LEU A 124 -0.48 -8.98 5.41
N VAL A 125 -0.36 -7.76 4.91
CA VAL A 125 0.93 -7.13 4.56
C VAL A 125 1.70 -6.77 5.83
N ILE A 126 1.00 -6.27 6.84
CA ILE A 126 1.59 -5.94 8.15
C ILE A 126 2.12 -7.22 8.81
N GLU A 127 1.34 -8.30 8.80
CA GLU A 127 1.74 -9.59 9.37
C GLU A 127 3.00 -10.17 8.69
N VAL A 128 3.02 -10.20 7.35
CA VAL A 128 4.17 -10.76 6.62
C VAL A 128 5.42 -9.87 6.75
N SER A 129 5.25 -8.54 6.77
CA SER A 129 6.35 -7.58 6.89
C SER A 129 6.97 -7.62 8.29
N ALA A 130 6.15 -7.78 9.34
CA ALA A 130 6.65 -7.97 10.70
C ALA A 130 7.53 -9.22 10.81
N CYS A 131 7.14 -10.32 10.16
CA CYS A 131 7.96 -11.53 10.10
C CYS A 131 9.27 -11.31 9.33
N CYS A 132 9.22 -10.61 8.18
CA CYS A 132 10.42 -10.29 7.40
C CYS A 132 11.41 -9.40 8.15
N LEU A 133 10.95 -8.39 8.88
CA LEU A 133 11.82 -7.53 9.70
C LEU A 133 12.48 -8.28 10.86
N VAL A 134 11.78 -9.23 11.49
CA VAL A 134 12.37 -10.11 12.51
C VAL A 134 13.44 -11.02 11.90
N ILE A 135 13.20 -11.58 10.71
CA ILE A 135 14.18 -12.43 10.02
C ILE A 135 15.39 -11.61 9.58
N ILE A 136 15.19 -10.43 8.96
CA ILE A 136 16.30 -9.55 8.57
C ILE A 136 17.07 -9.10 9.81
N GLY A 137 16.39 -8.77 10.91
CA GLY A 137 17.03 -8.46 12.19
C GLY A 137 17.88 -9.62 12.73
N CYS A 138 17.37 -10.85 12.69
CA CYS A 138 18.11 -12.05 13.08
C CYS A 138 19.29 -12.36 12.15
N VAL A 139 19.12 -12.16 10.84
CA VAL A 139 20.19 -12.38 9.84
C VAL A 139 21.26 -11.30 9.95
N CYS A 140 20.89 -10.03 10.17
CA CYS A 140 21.83 -8.95 10.41
C CYS A 140 22.55 -9.12 11.76
N LEU A 141 21.86 -9.54 12.82
CA LEU A 141 22.50 -9.80 14.11
C LEU A 141 23.46 -10.98 14.02
N SER A 142 23.08 -12.08 13.36
CA SER A 142 23.99 -13.21 13.12
C SER A 142 25.16 -12.84 12.20
N ALA A 143 24.95 -12.06 11.14
CA ALA A 143 26.01 -11.56 10.28
C ALA A 143 26.95 -10.60 11.03
N LEU A 144 26.43 -9.78 11.96
CA LEU A 144 27.23 -8.91 12.83
C LEU A 144 28.05 -9.75 13.82
N PHE A 145 27.48 -10.80 14.40
CA PHE A 145 28.23 -11.75 15.25
C PHE A 145 29.32 -12.49 14.49
N VAL A 146 29.09 -12.89 13.24
CA VAL A 146 30.13 -13.51 12.39
C VAL A 146 31.20 -12.50 12.02
N ALA A 147 30.83 -11.27 11.64
CA ALA A 147 31.79 -10.22 11.30
C ALA A 147 32.67 -9.84 12.49
N VAL A 148 32.07 -9.57 13.66
CA VAL A 148 32.80 -9.23 14.90
C VAL A 148 33.64 -10.43 15.39
N GLY A 149 33.13 -11.65 15.27
CA GLY A 149 33.89 -12.86 15.60
C GLY A 149 35.13 -13.09 14.73
N SER A 150 35.06 -12.72 13.44
CA SER A 150 36.20 -12.84 12.51
C SER A 150 37.30 -11.78 12.73
N GLU A 151 36.94 -10.58 13.19
CA GLU A 151 37.91 -9.55 13.55
C GLU A 151 38.67 -9.89 14.84
N LEU A 152 37.99 -10.47 15.84
CA LEU A 152 38.62 -10.95 17.08
C LEU A 152 39.63 -12.08 16.84
N PHE A 153 39.40 -12.96 15.87
CA PHE A 153 40.33 -14.04 15.50
C PHE A 153 41.55 -13.54 14.73
N THR A 154 41.45 -12.40 14.04
CA THR A 154 42.56 -11.80 13.28
C THR A 154 43.49 -10.96 14.17
N ILE A 155 42.99 -10.44 15.29
CA ILE A 155 43.81 -9.70 16.27
C ILE A 155 44.53 -10.66 17.25
N ALA A 156 44.08 -11.90 17.36
CA ALA A 156 44.59 -12.89 18.31
C ALA A 156 45.66 -13.86 17.74
N ASN A 157 46.15 -13.66 16.51
CA ASN A 157 47.22 -14.44 15.87
C ASN A 157 48.38 -13.55 15.40
#